data_AF-A0AA38IWD9-F1
#
_entry.id   AF-A0AA38IWD9-F1
#
_cell.length_a   1.000
_cell.length_b   1.000
_cell.length_c   1.000
_cell.angle_alpha   90.00
_cell.angle_beta   90.00
_cell.angle_gamma   90.00
#
_symmetry.space_group_name_H-M   'P 1'
#
loop_
_entity.id
_entity.type
_entity.pdbx_description
1 polymer ?
#
loop_
_entity_poly.entity_id
_entity_poly.type
_entity_poly.pdbx_seq_one_letter_code
_entity_poly.pdbx_strand_id
1 'polypeptide(L)'
;MTADLIVDPQIRFWVFLPIVVITFLVGILRHYISILLSSQKKVEIQQLADSQLILRARVLRENAKYIPKTSFLIRKHAFNREEEGYLMQKRPPVTQNMMTDPTMMTDMVKGNLTNVLPMIIIGGWINWMFSGFITTKVPFPLTLRFKSMLQRGIELSHLDASWVSSASWYFLNVFGLRSIYALVLGENNAADQSKQMQDQMSGAAMAMPNDPKVPFKAEWEALEIVDHQWVLTDIENTITQSDG
;
A
#
# COMPACT_ATOMS: atom_id res chain seq x y z
N MET A 1 -34.05 27.80 -3.03
CA MET A 1 -34.84 27.22 -1.93
C MET A 1 -34.67 25.72 -2.01
N THR A 2 -33.84 25.12 -1.15
CA THR A 2 -33.67 23.67 -1.11
C THR A 2 -34.95 23.10 -0.49
N ALA A 3 -35.86 22.58 -1.32
CA ALA A 3 -36.97 21.80 -0.82
C ALA A 3 -36.36 20.59 -0.09
N ASP A 4 -36.40 20.62 1.24
CA ASP A 4 -35.98 19.47 2.04
C ASP A 4 -37.01 18.37 1.78
N LEU A 5 -36.61 17.37 0.99
CA LEU A 5 -37.41 16.16 0.82
C LEU A 5 -37.60 15.51 2.19
N ILE A 6 -38.86 15.26 2.54
CA ILE A 6 -39.20 14.44 3.69
C ILE A 6 -38.99 12.98 3.25
N VAL A 7 -37.96 12.35 3.81
CA VAL A 7 -37.67 10.92 3.63
C VAL A 7 -38.35 10.15 4.76
N ASP A 8 -38.89 8.97 4.45
CA ASP A 8 -39.50 8.09 5.43
C ASP A 8 -38.51 7.79 6.59
N PRO A 9 -38.87 8.12 7.85
CA PRO A 9 -38.05 7.82 9.02
C PRO A 9 -37.67 6.34 9.15
N GLN A 10 -38.49 5.41 8.63
CA GLN A 10 -38.22 3.97 8.70
C GLN A 10 -36.96 3.57 7.92
N ILE A 11 -36.63 4.28 6.84
CA ILE A 11 -35.42 4.03 6.02
C ILE A 11 -34.14 4.13 6.88
N ARG A 12 -34.14 4.95 7.93
CA ARG A 12 -33.00 5.10 8.85
C ARG A 12 -32.68 3.81 9.60
N PHE A 13 -33.70 3.12 10.08
CA PHE A 13 -33.52 1.91 10.90
C PHE A 13 -33.42 0.65 10.05
N TRP A 14 -34.08 0.60 8.89
CA TRP A 14 -34.14 -0.59 8.05
C TRP A 14 -33.09 -0.64 6.95
N VAL A 15 -32.51 0.50 6.57
CA VAL A 15 -31.55 0.57 5.46
C VAL A 15 -30.25 1.22 5.90
N PHE A 16 -30.31 2.44 6.45
CA PHE A 16 -29.11 3.20 6.78
C PHE A 16 -28.25 2.49 7.83
N LEU A 17 -28.81 2.15 8.99
CA LEU A 17 -28.07 1.51 10.08
C LEU A 17 -27.64 0.08 9.74
N PRO A 18 -28.48 -0.78 9.13
CA PRO A 18 -28.07 -2.11 8.71
C PRO A 18 -26.91 -2.11 7.72
N ILE A 19 -26.88 -1.17 6.76
CA ILE A 19 -25.75 -1.06 5.82
C ILE A 19 -24.45 -0.78 6.59
N VAL A 20 -24.45 0.14 7.56
CA VAL A 20 -23.26 0.45 8.38
C VAL A 20 -22.78 -0.80 9.13
N VAL A 21 -23.70 -1.51 9.78
CA VAL A 21 -23.37 -2.73 10.54
C VAL A 21 -22.82 -3.83 9.63
N ILE A 22 -23.47 -4.07 8.48
CA ILE A 22 -23.03 -5.06 7.50
C ILE A 22 -21.63 -4.69 6.99
N THR A 23 -21.40 -3.43 6.60
CA THR A 23 -20.08 -2.98 6.14
C THR A 23 -19.01 -3.21 7.17
N PHE A 24 -19.30 -2.92 8.45
CA PHE A 24 -18.37 -3.04 9.55
C PHE A 24 -18.00 -4.51 9.84
N LEU A 25 -19.01 -5.38 9.96
CA LEU A 25 -18.81 -6.80 10.22
C LEU A 25 -18.11 -7.51 9.07
N VAL A 26 -18.47 -7.19 7.81
CA VAL A 26 -17.78 -7.70 6.63
C VAL A 26 -16.32 -7.25 6.61
N GLY A 27 -16.03 -6.00 6.98
CA GLY A 27 -14.66 -5.49 7.08
C GLY A 27 -13.81 -6.32 8.05
N ILE A 28 -14.35 -6.61 9.23
CA ILE A 28 -13.71 -7.46 10.25
C ILE A 28 -13.53 -8.89 9.75
N LEU A 29 -14.58 -9.50 9.18
CA LEU A 29 -14.54 -10.85 8.65
C LEU A 29 -13.45 -10.97 7.57
N ARG A 30 -13.40 -10.00 6.65
CA ARG A 30 -12.39 -9.93 5.60
C ARG A 30 -10.98 -9.87 6.19
N HIS A 31 -10.75 -9.07 7.22
CA HIS A 31 -9.45 -8.97 7.88
C HIS A 31 -8.98 -10.36 8.38
N TYR A 32 -9.84 -11.08 9.09
CA TYR A 32 -9.49 -12.42 9.57
C TYR A 32 -9.33 -13.45 8.46
N ILE A 33 -10.18 -13.43 7.42
CA ILE A 33 -10.03 -14.29 6.24
C ILE A 33 -8.69 -14.00 5.54
N SER A 34 -8.29 -12.74 5.42
CA SER A 34 -7.02 -12.35 4.83
C SER A 34 -5.83 -12.87 5.63
N ILE A 35 -5.91 -12.86 6.96
CA ILE A 35 -4.87 -13.44 7.82
C ILE A 35 -4.79 -14.95 7.61
N LEU A 36 -5.93 -15.64 7.55
CA LEU A 36 -5.99 -17.09 7.34
C LEU A 36 -5.48 -17.53 5.96
N LEU A 37 -5.73 -16.72 4.93
CA LEU A 37 -5.29 -17.00 3.56
C LEU A 37 -3.86 -16.50 3.27
N SER A 38 -3.29 -15.67 4.15
CA SER A 38 -1.94 -15.16 3.99
C SER A 38 -0.93 -16.28 4.20
N SER A 39 -0.37 -16.80 3.10
CA SER A 39 0.72 -17.77 3.13
C SER A 39 2.07 -17.06 3.05
N GLN A 40 3.02 -17.47 3.88
CA GLN A 40 4.41 -17.06 3.71
C GLN A 40 5.00 -17.77 2.49
N LYS A 41 5.29 -17.01 1.44
CA LYS A 41 6.01 -17.54 0.27
C LYS A 41 7.40 -18.00 0.72
N LYS A 42 7.79 -19.21 0.30
CA LYS A 42 9.16 -19.69 0.48
C LYS A 42 10.08 -18.82 -0.38
N VAL A 43 10.86 -17.96 0.27
CA VAL A 43 11.88 -17.16 -0.41
C VAL A 43 13.06 -18.07 -0.74
N GLU A 44 13.58 -17.96 -1.95
CA GLU A 44 14.80 -18.66 -2.34
C GLU A 44 15.99 -18.12 -1.53
N ILE A 45 16.81 -19.02 -0.97
CA ILE A 45 17.94 -18.64 -0.10
C ILE A 45 18.91 -17.70 -0.85
N GLN A 46 19.12 -17.94 -2.15
CA GLN A 46 19.98 -17.09 -2.96
C GLN A 46 19.42 -15.68 -3.11
N GLN A 47 18.12 -15.53 -3.38
CA GLN A 47 17.46 -14.23 -3.50
C GLN A 47 17.50 -13.46 -2.16
N LEU A 48 17.33 -14.16 -1.04
CA LEU A 48 17.43 -13.55 0.28
C LEU A 48 18.86 -13.06 0.57
N ALA A 49 19.87 -13.88 0.29
CA ALA A 49 21.27 -13.53 0.45
C ALA A 49 21.64 -12.29 -0.39
N ASP A 50 21.16 -12.25 -1.64
CA ASP A 50 21.38 -11.15 -2.57
C ASP A 50 20.74 -9.84 -2.05
N SER A 51 19.49 -9.92 -1.58
CA SER A 51 18.78 -8.77 -0.99
C SER A 51 19.50 -8.23 0.25
N GLN A 52 19.94 -9.12 1.14
CA GLN A 52 20.70 -8.75 2.34
C GLN A 52 22.05 -8.12 2.00
N LEU A 53 22.70 -8.57 0.92
CA LEU A 53 23.96 -8.00 0.45
C LEU A 53 23.79 -6.56 -0.03
N ILE A 54 22.74 -6.28 -0.81
CA ILE A 54 22.37 -4.92 -1.24
C ILE A 54 22.10 -4.04 -0.02
N LEU A 55 21.28 -4.53 0.93
CA LEU A 55 20.98 -3.78 2.15
C LEU A 55 22.24 -3.48 2.96
N ARG A 56 23.18 -4.43 3.04
CA ARG A 56 24.46 -4.22 3.72
C ARG A 56 25.31 -3.16 3.02
N ALA A 57 25.35 -3.15 1.69
CA ALA A 57 26.06 -2.12 0.92
C ALA A 57 25.44 -0.73 1.15
N ARG A 58 24.10 -0.64 1.16
CA ARG A 58 23.36 0.60 1.47
C ARG A 58 23.64 1.11 2.87
N VAL A 59 23.56 0.24 3.88
CA VAL A 59 23.86 0.61 5.27
C VAL A 59 25.30 1.06 5.42
N LEU A 60 26.25 0.39 4.74
CA LEU A 60 27.64 0.82 4.71
C LEU A 60 27.77 2.22 4.10
N ARG A 61 27.07 2.51 3.00
CA ARG A 61 27.09 3.81 2.33
C ARG A 61 26.52 4.93 3.21
N GLU A 62 25.36 4.70 3.83
CA GLU A 62 24.65 5.71 4.62
C GLU A 62 25.29 5.95 6.00
N ASN A 63 25.84 4.90 6.61
CA ASN A 63 26.39 4.92 7.97
C ASN A 63 27.91 4.75 8.02
N ALA A 64 28.62 4.93 6.90
CA ALA A 64 30.09 4.87 6.81
C ALA A 64 30.79 5.81 7.82
N LYS A 65 30.12 6.89 8.20
CA LYS A 65 30.67 7.99 8.98
C LYS A 65 31.01 7.67 10.44
N TYR A 66 30.54 6.53 10.94
CA TYR A 66 30.76 6.06 12.32
C TYR A 66 31.85 4.98 12.44
N ILE A 67 32.37 4.43 11.34
CA ILE A 67 33.43 3.42 11.34
C ILE A 67 34.77 4.00 10.85
N PRO A 68 35.93 3.60 11.40
CA PRO A 68 37.21 4.22 11.05
C PRO A 68 37.45 4.18 9.54
N LYS A 69 38.14 5.21 9.01
CA LYS A 69 38.44 5.33 7.58
C LYS A 69 39.04 4.05 6.99
N THR A 70 39.97 3.44 7.70
CA THR A 70 40.61 2.18 7.30
C THR A 70 39.58 1.05 7.15
N SER A 71 38.68 0.89 8.12
CA SER A 71 37.62 -0.12 8.11
C SER A 71 36.60 0.11 6.99
N PHE A 72 36.26 1.36 6.70
CA PHE A 72 35.40 1.69 5.57
C PHE A 72 36.08 1.34 4.23
N LEU A 73 37.33 1.75 4.03
CA LEU A 73 38.07 1.49 2.79
C LEU A 73 38.25 0.00 2.52
N ILE A 74 38.57 -0.81 3.53
CA ILE A 74 38.66 -2.28 3.40
C ILE A 74 37.33 -2.85 2.92
N ARG A 75 36.20 -2.41 3.48
CA ARG A 75 34.86 -2.89 3.10
C ARG A 75 34.46 -2.38 1.71
N LYS A 76 34.69 -1.10 1.40
CA LYS A 76 34.45 -0.52 0.07
C LYS A 76 35.22 -1.30 -1.00
N HIS A 77 36.50 -1.59 -0.75
CA HIS A 77 37.32 -2.39 -1.65
C HIS A 77 36.82 -3.83 -1.80
N ALA A 78 36.35 -4.46 -0.71
CA ALA A 78 35.77 -5.81 -0.77
C ALA A 78 34.47 -5.87 -1.58
N PHE A 79 33.65 -4.81 -1.56
CA PHE A 79 32.41 -4.74 -2.35
C PHE A 79 32.66 -4.39 -3.83
N ASN A 80 33.59 -3.46 -4.11
CA ASN A 80 33.77 -2.86 -5.43
C ASN A 80 34.88 -3.48 -6.29
N ARG A 81 35.59 -4.52 -5.82
CA ARG A 81 36.65 -5.16 -6.58
C ARG A 81 36.13 -5.67 -7.94
N GLU A 82 36.82 -5.33 -9.03
CA GLU A 82 36.32 -5.52 -10.41
C GLU A 82 36.01 -7.00 -10.78
N GLU A 83 36.84 -7.95 -10.31
CA GLU A 83 36.73 -9.37 -10.67
C GLU A 83 36.08 -10.23 -9.54
N GLU A 84 36.32 -9.89 -8.27
CA GLU A 84 35.91 -10.68 -7.09
C GLU A 84 34.94 -9.93 -6.16
N GLY A 85 34.53 -8.72 -6.52
CA GLY A 85 33.65 -7.91 -5.70
C GLY A 85 32.28 -8.55 -5.54
N TYR A 86 31.77 -8.54 -4.31
CA TYR A 86 30.45 -9.06 -3.98
C TYR A 86 29.32 -8.49 -4.84
N LEU A 87 29.49 -7.26 -5.36
CA LEU A 87 28.53 -6.56 -6.22
C LEU A 87 28.75 -6.84 -7.74
N MET A 88 29.94 -7.24 -8.16
CA MET A 88 30.27 -7.54 -9.57
C MET A 88 30.27 -9.05 -9.90
N GLN A 89 30.10 -9.92 -8.91
CA GLN A 89 30.05 -11.36 -9.11
C GLN A 89 28.97 -11.74 -10.14
N LYS A 90 29.37 -12.44 -11.20
CA LYS A 90 28.46 -12.94 -12.24
C LYS A 90 27.53 -13.99 -11.64
N ARG A 91 26.31 -13.57 -11.31
CA ARG A 91 25.25 -14.49 -10.93
C ARG A 91 24.57 -15.01 -12.17
N PRO A 92 24.12 -16.29 -12.18
CA PRO A 92 23.28 -16.77 -13.25
C PRO A 92 22.14 -15.76 -13.39
N PRO A 93 21.88 -15.24 -14.61
CA PRO A 93 20.69 -14.44 -14.79
C PRO A 93 19.54 -15.30 -14.28
N VAL A 94 18.78 -14.80 -13.31
CA VAL A 94 17.49 -15.38 -13.02
C VAL A 94 16.70 -15.15 -14.29
N THR A 95 16.77 -16.10 -15.22
CA THR A 95 15.95 -16.12 -16.42
C THR A 95 14.53 -16.40 -15.97
N GLN A 96 13.91 -15.43 -15.31
CA GLN A 96 12.48 -15.39 -15.06
C GLN A 96 11.93 -14.25 -15.90
N ASN A 97 11.83 -14.48 -17.21
CA ASN A 97 10.53 -14.74 -17.81
C ASN A 97 9.34 -14.12 -17.06
N MET A 98 9.33 -12.81 -16.84
CA MET A 98 8.17 -12.09 -16.30
C MET A 98 6.93 -12.24 -17.19
N MET A 99 7.14 -12.52 -18.48
CA MET A 99 6.07 -12.80 -19.45
C MET A 99 5.62 -14.27 -19.44
N THR A 100 6.40 -15.16 -18.84
CA THR A 100 6.28 -16.62 -19.02
C THR A 100 6.13 -17.37 -17.70
N ASP A 101 6.26 -16.69 -16.56
CA ASP A 101 5.92 -17.20 -15.25
C ASP A 101 4.59 -16.56 -14.79
N PRO A 102 3.44 -17.05 -15.30
CA PRO A 102 2.12 -16.51 -15.00
C PRO A 102 1.79 -16.53 -13.50
N THR A 103 2.55 -17.24 -12.67
CA THR A 103 2.35 -17.36 -11.22
C THR A 103 2.59 -16.06 -10.44
N MET A 104 3.65 -15.29 -10.75
CA MET A 104 3.98 -14.05 -10.04
C MET A 104 3.01 -12.90 -10.35
N MET A 105 2.63 -12.74 -11.63
CA MET A 105 1.59 -11.79 -12.04
C MET A 105 0.23 -12.23 -11.50
N THR A 106 -0.07 -13.53 -11.52
CA THR A 106 -1.30 -14.06 -10.92
C THR A 106 -1.35 -13.78 -9.43
N ASP A 107 -0.25 -13.88 -8.69
CA ASP A 107 -0.26 -13.61 -7.25
C ASP A 107 -0.51 -12.13 -6.92
N MET A 108 0.03 -11.21 -7.71
CA MET A 108 -0.24 -9.77 -7.56
C MET A 108 -1.68 -9.42 -7.91
N VAL A 109 -2.17 -9.95 -9.05
CA VAL A 109 -3.55 -9.75 -9.49
C VAL A 109 -4.53 -10.42 -8.53
N LYS A 110 -4.21 -11.60 -8.01
CA LYS A 110 -5.00 -12.33 -7.02
C LYS A 110 -5.06 -11.56 -5.71
N GLY A 111 -3.95 -10.98 -5.24
CA GLY A 111 -3.96 -10.09 -4.07
C GLY A 111 -4.91 -8.91 -4.24
N ASN A 112 -4.80 -8.18 -5.36
CA ASN A 112 -5.67 -7.02 -5.62
C ASN A 112 -7.13 -7.42 -5.88
N LEU A 113 -7.37 -8.52 -6.58
CA LEU A 113 -8.71 -9.03 -6.89
C LEU A 113 -9.40 -9.56 -5.63
N THR A 114 -8.73 -10.31 -4.78
CA THR A 114 -9.27 -10.78 -3.50
C THR A 114 -9.65 -9.61 -2.58
N ASN A 115 -9.02 -8.46 -2.75
CA ASN A 115 -9.33 -7.23 -2.00
C ASN A 115 -10.53 -6.46 -2.56
N VAL A 116 -10.63 -6.31 -3.88
CA VAL A 116 -11.65 -5.48 -4.55
C VAL A 116 -12.94 -6.26 -4.81
N LEU A 117 -12.84 -7.55 -5.10
CA LEU A 117 -13.98 -8.38 -5.49
C LEU A 117 -15.08 -8.45 -4.42
N PRO A 118 -14.79 -8.68 -3.12
CA PRO A 118 -15.83 -8.71 -2.09
C PRO A 118 -16.57 -7.37 -1.99
N MET A 119 -15.85 -6.26 -2.16
CA MET A 119 -16.42 -4.92 -2.09
C MET A 119 -17.44 -4.67 -3.22
N ILE A 120 -17.12 -5.12 -4.44
CA ILE A 120 -18.00 -4.99 -5.61
C ILE A 120 -19.21 -5.91 -5.49
N ILE A 121 -19.03 -7.16 -5.08
CA ILE A 121 -20.12 -8.14 -4.92
C ILE A 121 -21.15 -7.62 -3.92
N ILE A 122 -20.71 -7.15 -2.76
CA ILE A 122 -21.61 -6.65 -1.72
C ILE A 122 -22.27 -5.34 -2.15
N GLY A 123 -21.54 -4.45 -2.82
CA GLY A 123 -22.13 -3.22 -3.38
C GLY A 123 -23.18 -3.52 -4.46
N GLY A 124 -22.97 -4.56 -5.26
CA GLY A 124 -23.96 -5.07 -6.23
C GLY A 124 -25.19 -5.65 -5.54
N TRP A 125 -24.99 -6.46 -4.50
CA TRP A 125 -26.08 -7.04 -3.71
C TRP A 125 -26.92 -5.98 -2.99
N ILE A 126 -26.29 -4.98 -2.37
CA ILE A 126 -26.98 -3.84 -1.74
C ILE A 126 -27.77 -3.05 -2.78
N ASN A 127 -27.19 -2.81 -3.96
CA ASN A 127 -27.89 -2.12 -5.03
C ASN A 127 -29.11 -2.90 -5.55
N TRP A 128 -29.04 -4.23 -5.56
CA TRP A 128 -30.18 -5.07 -5.95
C TRP A 128 -31.27 -5.11 -4.86
N MET A 129 -30.88 -5.26 -3.60
CA MET A 129 -31.78 -5.43 -2.46
C MET A 129 -32.44 -4.10 -2.03
N PHE A 130 -31.71 -2.99 -2.08
CA PHE A 130 -32.12 -1.66 -1.63
C PHE A 130 -32.17 -0.63 -2.78
N SER A 131 -32.73 -1.01 -3.93
CA SER A 131 -32.91 -0.13 -5.09
C SER A 131 -34.25 0.63 -5.04
N GLY A 132 -34.33 1.77 -5.75
CA GLY A 132 -35.61 2.46 -6.00
C GLY A 132 -35.95 3.60 -5.04
N PHE A 133 -35.09 3.92 -4.06
CA PHE A 133 -35.34 5.00 -3.10
C PHE A 133 -34.07 5.75 -2.70
N ILE A 134 -34.26 6.92 -2.11
CA ILE A 134 -33.19 7.81 -1.62
C ILE A 134 -32.85 7.41 -0.18
N THR A 135 -31.57 7.26 0.14
CA THR A 135 -31.13 6.84 1.49
C THR A 135 -30.82 8.02 2.40
N THR A 136 -29.97 8.95 1.94
CA THR A 136 -29.55 10.10 2.75
C THR A 136 -29.11 11.28 1.89
N LYS A 137 -28.97 12.44 2.51
CA LYS A 137 -28.44 13.67 1.93
C LYS A 137 -27.06 13.93 2.51
N VAL A 138 -26.08 14.09 1.64
CA VAL A 138 -24.71 14.43 2.01
C VAL A 138 -24.63 15.94 2.29
N PRO A 139 -23.91 16.40 3.35
CA PRO A 139 -23.92 17.80 3.77
C PRO A 139 -23.02 18.72 2.94
N PHE A 140 -22.50 18.26 1.81
CA PHE A 140 -21.65 19.04 0.90
C PHE A 140 -22.14 18.90 -0.54
N PRO A 141 -22.01 19.97 -1.35
CA PRO A 141 -22.47 19.97 -2.74
C PRO A 141 -21.61 19.04 -3.59
N LEU A 142 -22.27 18.22 -4.41
CA LEU A 142 -21.63 17.27 -5.33
C LEU A 142 -21.82 17.72 -6.79
N THR A 143 -20.84 17.43 -7.64
CA THR A 143 -20.93 17.79 -9.06
C THR A 143 -21.89 16.87 -9.79
N LEU A 144 -22.60 17.42 -10.80
CA LEU A 144 -23.59 16.67 -11.60
C LEU A 144 -23.02 15.45 -12.33
N ARG A 145 -21.70 15.40 -12.56
CA ARG A 145 -21.04 14.25 -13.21
C ARG A 145 -21.07 12.99 -12.35
N PHE A 146 -21.11 13.13 -11.03
CA PHE A 146 -21.24 12.00 -10.11
C PHE A 146 -22.68 11.51 -9.96
N LYS A 147 -23.67 12.26 -10.48
CA LYS A 147 -25.10 11.95 -10.29
C LYS A 147 -25.47 10.56 -10.80
N SER A 148 -25.04 10.17 -11.99
CA SER A 148 -25.32 8.84 -12.56
C SER A 148 -24.75 7.68 -11.73
N MET A 149 -23.64 7.93 -11.03
CA MET A 149 -23.02 6.96 -10.12
C MET A 149 -23.70 6.94 -8.75
N LEU A 150 -24.05 8.11 -8.22
CA LEU A 150 -24.57 8.29 -6.87
C LEU A 150 -26.07 7.99 -6.72
N GLN A 151 -26.79 8.10 -7.82
CA GLN A 151 -28.24 7.89 -7.88
C GLN A 151 -28.61 6.67 -8.72
N ARG A 152 -27.70 5.69 -8.79
CA ARG A 152 -27.98 4.42 -9.46
C ARG A 152 -29.22 3.78 -8.83
N GLY A 153 -30.22 3.49 -9.66
CA GLY A 153 -31.51 2.95 -9.23
C GLY A 153 -32.57 4.00 -8.85
N ILE A 154 -32.36 5.27 -9.17
CA ILE A 154 -33.34 6.36 -8.94
C ILE A 154 -33.60 7.06 -10.27
N GLU A 155 -34.86 7.12 -10.71
CA GLU A 155 -35.26 7.66 -12.03
C GLU A 155 -35.57 9.17 -12.02
N LEU A 156 -35.04 9.93 -11.06
CA LEU A 156 -35.36 11.35 -10.87
C LEU A 156 -34.31 12.30 -11.50
N SER A 157 -34.56 12.73 -12.73
CA SER A 157 -33.66 13.58 -13.52
C SER A 157 -33.38 14.97 -12.92
N HIS A 158 -34.28 15.51 -12.10
CA HIS A 158 -34.16 16.86 -11.51
C HIS A 158 -33.67 16.87 -10.06
N LEU A 159 -33.41 15.71 -9.45
CA LEU A 159 -32.93 15.63 -8.07
C LEU A 159 -31.50 16.19 -7.95
N ASP A 160 -31.21 16.89 -6.85
CA ASP A 160 -29.85 17.36 -6.56
C ASP A 160 -28.89 16.17 -6.32
N ALA A 161 -27.63 16.30 -6.74
CA ALA A 161 -26.61 15.24 -6.64
C ALA A 161 -26.20 14.91 -5.19
N SER A 162 -26.56 15.79 -4.23
CA SER A 162 -26.35 15.59 -2.80
C SER A 162 -27.19 14.46 -2.20
N TRP A 163 -28.28 14.06 -2.87
CA TRP A 163 -29.09 12.92 -2.48
C TRP A 163 -28.52 11.63 -3.05
N VAL A 164 -28.23 10.68 -2.18
CA VAL A 164 -27.50 9.46 -2.53
C VAL A 164 -28.36 8.21 -2.36
N SER A 165 -28.12 7.21 -3.21
CA SER A 165 -28.72 5.88 -3.10
C SER A 165 -28.04 5.03 -2.02
N SER A 166 -28.64 3.88 -1.73
CA SER A 166 -28.13 2.89 -0.77
C SER A 166 -26.74 2.36 -1.15
N ALA A 167 -26.49 2.16 -2.45
CA ALA A 167 -25.20 1.70 -2.96
C ALA A 167 -24.09 2.73 -2.71
N SER A 168 -24.40 4.02 -2.88
CA SER A 168 -23.45 5.10 -2.61
C SER A 168 -23.20 5.31 -1.12
N TRP A 169 -24.23 5.12 -0.30
CA TRP A 169 -24.07 5.07 1.16
C TRP A 169 -23.16 3.93 1.58
N TYR A 170 -23.29 2.74 0.99
CA TYR A 170 -22.36 1.63 1.20
C TYR A 170 -20.92 2.01 0.83
N PHE A 171 -20.68 2.57 -0.36
CA PHE A 171 -19.33 2.96 -0.76
C PHE A 171 -18.72 4.02 0.17
N LEU A 172 -19.52 5.00 0.62
CA LEU A 172 -19.09 5.97 1.63
C LEU A 172 -18.65 5.28 2.93
N ASN A 173 -19.39 4.28 3.41
CA ASN A 173 -19.01 3.52 4.60
C ASN A 173 -17.75 2.69 4.38
N VAL A 174 -17.58 2.04 3.23
CA VAL A 174 -16.36 1.27 2.95
C VAL A 174 -15.11 2.15 2.99
N PHE A 175 -15.19 3.38 2.45
CA PHE A 175 -14.05 4.31 2.51
C PHE A 175 -13.89 4.98 3.88
N GLY A 176 -14.98 5.33 4.55
CA GLY A 176 -14.97 6.04 5.83
C GLY A 176 -14.64 5.17 7.05
N LEU A 177 -15.03 3.89 7.05
CA LEU A 177 -14.78 2.96 8.16
C LEU A 177 -13.34 2.48 8.24
N ARG A 178 -12.48 2.80 7.26
CA ARG A 178 -11.07 2.38 7.21
C ARG A 178 -10.29 2.79 8.46
N SER A 179 -10.38 4.05 8.86
CA SER A 179 -9.71 4.56 10.07
C SER A 179 -10.24 3.91 11.35
N ILE A 180 -11.53 3.56 11.36
CA ILE A 180 -12.16 2.85 12.48
C ILE A 180 -11.63 1.41 12.55
N TYR A 181 -11.44 0.73 11.42
CA TYR A 181 -10.80 -0.59 11.41
C TYR A 181 -9.36 -0.54 11.93
N ALA A 182 -8.59 0.49 11.59
CA ALA A 182 -7.23 0.65 12.13
C ALA A 182 -7.23 0.84 13.65
N LEU A 183 -8.21 1.57 14.20
CA LEU A 183 -8.35 1.73 15.66
C LEU A 183 -8.77 0.43 16.36
N VAL A 184 -9.67 -0.34 15.77
CA VAL A 184 -10.20 -1.57 16.38
C VAL A 184 -9.24 -2.76 16.23
N LEU A 185 -8.53 -2.86 15.10
CA LEU A 185 -7.69 -4.00 14.74
C LEU A 185 -6.18 -3.74 14.92
N GLY A 186 -5.76 -2.49 15.16
CA GLY A 186 -4.36 -2.10 15.36
C GLY A 186 -3.53 -1.99 14.07
N GLU A 187 -2.21 -1.81 14.21
CA GLU A 187 -1.26 -1.55 13.11
C GLU A 187 -1.15 -2.68 12.07
N ASN A 188 -1.57 -3.91 12.40
CA ASN A 188 -1.56 -5.05 11.47
C ASN A 188 -2.86 -5.16 10.66
N ASN A 189 -3.54 -4.04 10.39
CA ASN A 189 -4.77 -4.08 9.63
C ASN A 189 -4.52 -4.47 8.16
N ALA A 190 -4.57 -5.77 7.88
CA ALA A 190 -4.48 -6.31 6.52
C ALA A 190 -5.61 -5.81 5.59
N ALA A 191 -6.68 -5.21 6.13
CA ALA A 191 -7.74 -4.59 5.35
C ALA A 191 -7.36 -3.15 4.89
N ASP A 192 -6.36 -2.53 5.52
CA ASP A 192 -5.86 -1.21 5.18
C ASP A 192 -4.70 -1.29 4.16
N GLN A 193 -5.05 -1.51 2.90
CA GLN A 193 -4.07 -1.62 1.80
C GLN A 193 -4.14 -0.46 0.80
N SER A 194 -4.78 0.67 1.12
CA SER A 194 -4.79 1.79 0.18
C SER A 194 -3.41 2.42 0.01
N LYS A 195 -2.48 2.19 0.95
CA LYS A 195 -1.06 2.50 0.76
C LYS A 195 -0.49 1.66 -0.40
N GLN A 196 -0.76 0.36 -0.44
CA GLN A 196 -0.37 -0.50 -1.57
C GLN A 196 -1.08 -0.14 -2.87
N MET A 197 -2.36 0.27 -2.83
CA MET A 197 -3.08 0.72 -4.03
C MET A 197 -2.53 2.05 -4.56
N GLN A 198 -2.16 2.98 -3.66
CA GLN A 198 -1.49 4.24 -4.01
C GLN A 198 -0.07 3.98 -4.53
N ASP A 199 0.66 3.02 -3.96
CA ASP A 199 1.97 2.58 -4.43
C ASP A 199 1.91 1.89 -5.81
N GLN A 200 0.80 1.21 -6.11
CA GLN A 200 0.54 0.60 -7.41
C GLN A 200 0.14 1.65 -8.47
N MET A 201 -0.64 2.65 -8.08
CA MET A 201 -1.09 3.73 -8.98
C MET A 201 0.00 4.79 -9.22
N SER A 202 0.92 4.97 -8.27
CA SER A 202 2.10 5.85 -8.42
C SER A 202 3.25 5.21 -9.18
N GLY A 203 3.11 3.96 -9.65
CA GLY A 203 4.15 3.24 -10.37
C GLY A 203 5.37 2.85 -9.51
N ALA A 204 5.37 3.18 -8.21
CA ALA A 204 6.46 2.84 -7.30
C ALA A 204 6.61 1.32 -7.09
N ALA A 205 5.52 0.56 -7.17
CA ALA A 205 5.56 -0.90 -7.13
C ALA A 205 6.11 -1.57 -8.42
N MET A 206 6.21 -0.82 -9.53
CA MET A 206 6.85 -1.26 -10.78
C MET A 206 8.33 -0.85 -10.86
N ALA A 207 8.82 -0.10 -9.86
CA ALA A 207 10.17 0.46 -9.84
C ALA A 207 11.21 -0.43 -9.14
N MET A 208 10.87 -1.67 -8.80
CA MET A 208 11.88 -2.68 -8.47
C MET A 208 12.35 -3.32 -9.77
N PRO A 209 13.61 -3.08 -10.21
CA PRO A 209 14.11 -3.68 -11.44
C PRO A 209 14.12 -5.20 -11.29
N ASN A 210 13.45 -5.88 -12.22
CA ASN A 210 13.30 -7.34 -12.23
C ASN A 210 14.58 -8.09 -12.64
N ASP A 211 15.64 -7.36 -12.98
CA ASP A 211 16.97 -7.92 -13.19
C ASP A 211 17.82 -7.60 -11.95
N PRO A 212 18.28 -8.60 -11.17
CA PRO A 212 19.20 -8.40 -10.05
C PRO A 212 20.46 -7.61 -10.45
N LYS A 213 20.91 -7.68 -11.71
CA LYS A 213 22.13 -6.99 -12.16
C LYS A 213 22.02 -5.47 -12.10
N VAL A 214 20.83 -4.91 -12.32
CA VAL A 214 20.59 -3.46 -12.30
C VAL A 214 20.80 -2.86 -10.91
N PRO A 215 20.16 -3.36 -9.82
CA PRO A 215 20.42 -2.84 -8.48
C PRO A 215 21.84 -3.12 -8.00
N PHE A 216 22.48 -4.24 -8.38
CA PHE A 216 23.89 -4.48 -8.04
C PHE A 216 24.83 -3.46 -8.68
N LYS A 217 24.62 -3.17 -9.98
CA LYS A 217 25.40 -2.15 -10.67
C LYS A 217 25.15 -0.75 -10.10
N ALA A 218 23.90 -0.40 -9.84
CA ALA A 218 23.55 0.90 -9.26
C ALA A 218 24.18 1.09 -7.86
N GLU A 219 24.18 0.07 -7.01
CA GLU A 219 24.83 0.15 -5.70
C GLU A 219 26.37 0.15 -5.80
N TRP A 220 26.95 -0.52 -6.80
CA TRP A 220 28.39 -0.45 -7.09
C TRP A 220 28.82 0.97 -7.47
N GLU A 221 28.13 1.58 -8.44
CA GLU A 221 28.36 2.97 -8.89
C GLU A 221 28.15 3.95 -7.71
N ALA A 222 27.08 3.76 -6.92
CA ALA A 222 26.81 4.60 -5.77
C ALA A 222 27.88 4.49 -4.68
N LEU A 223 28.37 3.28 -4.39
CA LEU A 223 29.39 3.06 -3.37
C LEU A 223 30.77 3.57 -3.82
N GLU A 224 31.04 3.59 -5.12
CA GLU A 224 32.28 4.12 -5.70
C GLU A 224 32.43 5.62 -5.45
N ILE A 225 31.33 6.37 -5.61
CA ILE A 225 31.29 7.84 -5.44
C ILE A 225 31.43 8.26 -3.97
N VAL A 226 31.17 7.36 -3.01
CA VAL A 226 31.09 7.74 -1.59
C VAL A 226 32.46 7.91 -0.96
N ASP A 227 32.67 9.10 -0.43
CA ASP A 227 33.82 9.45 0.42
C ASP A 227 33.51 9.31 1.90
N HIS A 228 34.54 8.92 2.66
CA HIS A 228 34.40 8.75 4.10
C HIS A 228 34.56 10.08 4.83
N GLN A 229 33.50 10.52 5.49
CA GLN A 229 33.50 11.65 6.41
C GLN A 229 33.42 11.15 7.85
N TRP A 230 34.49 11.33 8.63
CA TRP A 230 34.56 10.90 10.02
C TRP A 230 33.88 11.91 10.93
N VAL A 231 32.73 11.56 11.49
CA VAL A 231 31.97 12.47 12.38
C VAL A 231 32.60 12.55 13.78
N LEU A 232 33.34 11.52 14.19
CA LEU A 232 33.88 11.41 15.55
C LEU A 232 35.20 12.18 15.77
N THR A 233 35.60 13.07 14.84
CA THR A 233 36.87 13.82 14.96
C THR A 233 36.84 14.83 16.10
N ASP A 234 35.71 15.55 16.27
CA ASP A 234 35.57 16.64 17.24
C ASP A 234 34.66 16.26 18.43
N ILE A 235 34.43 14.96 18.62
CA ILE A 235 33.54 14.46 19.68
C ILE A 235 34.06 14.84 21.08
N GLU A 236 35.38 14.83 21.26
CA GLU A 236 36.06 15.14 22.53
C GLU A 236 35.83 16.60 22.95
N ASN A 237 35.87 17.52 21.99
CA ASN A 237 35.57 18.94 22.21
C ASN A 237 34.08 19.17 22.48
N THR A 238 33.20 18.42 21.81
CA THR A 238 31.74 18.52 21.99
C THR A 238 31.32 18.05 23.37
N ILE A 239 31.89 16.95 23.87
CA ILE A 239 31.59 16.39 25.20
C ILE A 239 32.11 17.31 26.31
N THR A 240 33.32 17.87 26.15
CA THR A 240 33.89 18.77 27.17
C THR A 240 33.19 20.13 27.25
N GLN A 241 32.56 20.58 26.17
CA GLN A 241 31.76 21.81 26.16
C GLN A 241 30.35 21.65 26.74
N SER A 242 29.80 20.43 26.82
CA SER A 242 28.46 20.21 27.38
C SER A 242 28.40 20.16 28.91
N ASP A 243 29.56 20.02 29.57
CA ASP A 243 29.68 19.92 31.04
C ASP A 243 30.01 21.26 31.73
N GLY A 244 29.96 22.40 31.01
CA GLY A 244 30.15 23.76 31.55
C GLY A 244 28.89 24.62 31.42
#